data_AF-B8CE58-F1
#
_entry.id   AF-B8CE58-F1
#
_cell.length_a   1.000
_cell.length_b   1.000
_cell.length_c   1.000
_cell.angle_alpha   90.00
_cell.angle_beta   90.00
_cell.angle_gamma   90.00
#
_symmetry.space_group_name_H-M   'P 1'
#
loop_
_entity.id
_entity.type
_entity.pdbx_description
1 polymer ?
#
loop_
_entity_poly.entity_id
_entity_poly.type
_entity_poly.pdbx_seq_one_letter_code
_entity_poly.pdbx_strand_id
1 'polypeptide(L)'
;MSVISLIHSAFGHKCLYTVLNAPKTSSQDELKRSYRRAALRYHPDRAHVKRDDAVASCTLKFQAVSAAYQVLMDVKMRSVYDATG
;
A
#
# COMPACT_ATOMS: atom_id res chain seq x y z
N MET A 1 -14.49 6.12 4.47
CA MET A 1 -13.06 6.48 4.69
C MET A 1 -12.35 6.38 3.35
N SER A 2 -11.69 7.44 2.89
CA SER A 2 -10.97 7.42 1.61
C SER A 2 -9.67 6.61 1.73
N VAL A 3 -9.36 5.80 0.72
CA VAL A 3 -8.13 4.98 0.64
C VAL A 3 -6.88 5.84 0.84
N ILE A 4 -6.91 7.07 0.31
CA ILE A 4 -5.83 8.05 0.44
C ILE A 4 -5.60 8.46 1.91
N SER A 5 -6.66 8.56 2.71
CA SER A 5 -6.56 8.92 4.14
C SER A 5 -5.90 7.81 4.95
N LEU A 6 -6.25 6.55 4.67
CA LEU A 6 -5.65 5.39 5.33
C LEU A 6 -4.16 5.27 5.01
N ILE A 7 -3.78 5.52 3.76
CA ILE A 7 -2.39 5.53 3.32
C ILE A 7 -1.60 6.67 3.96
N HIS A 8 -2.17 7.87 4.05
CA HIS A 8 -1.56 9.00 4.73
C HIS A 8 -1.29 8.66 6.20
N SER A 9 -2.27 8.06 6.90
CA SER A 9 -2.10 7.66 8.29
C SER A 9 -1.00 6.60 8.48
N ALA A 10 -0.90 5.63 7.56
CA ALA A 10 0.06 4.53 7.69
C ALA A 10 1.50 4.88 7.28
N PHE A 11 1.68 5.74 6.27
CA PHE A 11 2.99 6.03 5.66
C PHE A 11 3.37 7.52 5.62
N GLY A 12 2.45 8.44 5.92
CA GLY A 12 2.68 9.89 5.79
C GLY A 12 2.74 10.38 4.34
N HIS A 13 2.45 9.52 3.36
CA HIS A 13 2.51 9.83 1.94
C HIS A 13 1.12 9.81 1.31
N LYS A 14 0.87 10.63 0.28
CA LYS A 14 -0.38 10.61 -0.52
C LYS A 14 -0.27 9.75 -1.79
N CYS A 15 0.92 9.25 -2.09
CA CYS A 15 1.23 8.55 -3.33
C CYS A 15 1.07 7.02 -3.19
N LEU A 16 0.07 6.43 -3.86
CA LEU A 16 -0.18 4.98 -3.88
C LEU A 16 1.05 4.20 -4.38
N TYR A 17 1.70 4.74 -5.40
CA TYR A 17 2.90 4.20 -6.04
C TYR A 17 4.09 4.09 -5.07
N THR A 18 4.31 5.12 -4.25
CA THR A 18 5.40 5.17 -3.26
C THR A 18 5.20 4.13 -2.15
N VAL A 19 3.94 3.88 -1.74
CA VAL A 19 3.59 2.86 -0.75
C VAL A 19 3.92 1.45 -1.24
N LEU A 20 3.63 1.20 -2.52
CA LEU A 20 3.98 -0.06 -3.20
C LEU A 20 5.43 -0.11 -3.64
N ASN A 21 6.22 0.94 -3.39
CA ASN A 21 7.61 1.04 -3.82
C ASN A 21 7.76 0.77 -5.33
N ALA A 22 6.80 1.28 -6.11
CA ALA A 22 6.70 1.10 -7.55
C ALA A 22 6.59 2.49 -8.22
N PRO A 23 7.25 2.74 -9.36
CA PRO A 23 7.05 3.97 -10.12
C PRO A 23 5.65 4.06 -10.74
N LYS A 24 5.20 5.29 -11.09
CA LYS A 24 3.95 5.54 -11.83
C LYS A 24 3.90 4.81 -13.17
N THR A 25 5.06 4.50 -13.75
CA THR A 25 5.23 3.77 -15.00
C THR A 25 5.18 2.25 -14.85
N SER A 26 5.03 1.72 -13.62
CA SER A 26 5.00 0.28 -13.39
C SER A 26 3.80 -0.39 -14.05
N SER A 27 4.08 -1.54 -14.65
CA SER A 27 3.08 -2.48 -15.16
C SER A 27 2.36 -3.21 -14.02
N GLN A 28 1.20 -3.78 -14.31
CA GLN A 28 0.42 -4.56 -13.34
C GLN A 28 1.24 -5.72 -12.73
N ASP A 29 2.09 -6.38 -13.52
CA ASP A 29 2.98 -7.43 -13.04
C ASP A 29 4.01 -6.94 -12.01
N GLU A 30 4.58 -5.75 -12.22
CA GLU A 30 5.50 -5.13 -11.27
C GLU A 30 4.76 -4.75 -9.99
N LEU A 31 3.58 -4.15 -10.09
CA LEU A 31 2.73 -3.83 -8.94
C LEU A 31 2.41 -5.08 -8.13
N LYS A 32 2.09 -6.20 -8.80
CA LYS A 32 1.82 -7.49 -8.14
C LYS A 32 3.06 -8.09 -7.47
N ARG A 33 4.25 -7.92 -8.06
CA ARG A 33 5.52 -8.35 -7.45
C ARG A 33 5.86 -7.50 -6.22
N SER A 34 5.75 -6.17 -6.34
CA SER A 34 6.04 -5.26 -5.25
C SER A 34 5.04 -5.39 -4.10
N TYR A 35 3.74 -5.55 -4.41
CA TYR A 35 2.71 -5.89 -3.42
C TYR A 35 3.08 -7.14 -2.62
N ARG A 36 3.46 -8.24 -3.29
CA ARG A 36 3.86 -9.48 -2.60
C ARG A 36 5.07 -9.26 -1.68
N ARG A 37 6.08 -8.48 -2.11
CA ARG A 37 7.25 -8.17 -1.29
C ARG A 37 6.88 -7.30 -0.08
N ALA A 38 6.03 -6.30 -0.27
CA ALA A 38 5.57 -5.41 0.80
C ALA A 38 4.67 -6.15 1.80
N ALA A 39 3.73 -6.97 1.32
CA ALA A 39 2.87 -7.81 2.15
C ALA A 39 3.67 -8.73 3.08
N LEU A 40 4.72 -9.39 2.56
CA LEU A 40 5.62 -10.23 3.35
C LEU A 40 6.47 -9.42 4.35
N ARG A 41 6.72 -8.15 4.07
CA ARG A 41 7.55 -7.27 4.91
C ARG A 41 6.76 -6.65 6.06
N TYR A 42 5.47 -6.37 5.84
CA TYR A 42 4.55 -5.83 6.85
C TYR A 42 3.66 -6.91 7.49
N HIS A 43 3.91 -8.19 7.20
CA HIS A 43 3.13 -9.27 7.78
C HIS A 43 3.35 -9.33 9.31
N PRO A 44 2.28 -9.32 10.13
CA PRO A 44 2.41 -9.29 11.60
C PRO A 44 3.13 -10.51 12.16
N ASP A 45 3.06 -11.66 11.47
CA ASP A 45 3.76 -12.90 11.85
C ASP A 45 5.29 -12.82 11.72
N ARG A 46 5.79 -12.03 10.76
CA ARG A 46 7.23 -11.89 10.51
C ARG A 46 7.85 -10.77 11.34
N ALA A 47 7.03 -9.87 11.86
CA ALA A 47 7.45 -8.92 12.85
C ALA A 47 7.69 -9.67 14.16
N HIS A 48 8.96 -9.99 14.47
CA HIS A 48 9.41 -10.38 15.80
C HIS A 48 9.22 -9.25 16.85
N VAL A 49 8.19 -8.42 16.69
CA VAL A 49 7.95 -7.25 17.51
C VAL A 49 6.88 -7.61 18.52
N LYS A 50 7.33 -8.01 19.71
CA LYS A 50 6.50 -8.31 20.90
C LYS A 50 5.78 -7.08 21.49
N ARG A 51 5.61 -5.99 20.73
CA ARG A 51 4.95 -4.76 21.18
C ARG A 51 3.68 -4.54 20.38
N ASP A 52 2.54 -4.47 21.08
CA ASP A 52 1.20 -4.18 20.53
C ASP A 52 1.19 -3.01 19.54
N ASP A 53 1.90 -1.93 19.86
CA ASP A 53 1.97 -0.72 19.01
C ASP A 53 2.55 -1.00 17.61
N ALA A 54 3.48 -1.95 17.51
CA ALA A 54 4.07 -2.34 16.25
C ALA A 54 3.17 -3.26 15.44
N VAL A 55 2.36 -4.09 16.10
CA VAL A 55 1.37 -4.96 15.44
C VAL A 55 0.25 -4.11 14.83
N ALA A 56 -0.26 -3.12 15.56
CA ALA A 56 -1.23 -2.15 15.05
C ALA A 56 -0.69 -1.37 13.84
N SER A 57 0.55 -0.89 13.95
CA SER A 57 1.25 -0.18 12.86
C SER A 57 1.50 -1.07 11.63
N CYS A 58 1.85 -2.35 11.83
CA CYS A 58 2.02 -3.30 10.73
C CYS A 58 0.70 -3.61 10.04
N THR A 59 -0.38 -3.78 10.80
CA THR A 59 -1.72 -4.02 10.28
C THR A 59 -2.20 -2.84 9.44
N LEU A 60 -2.02 -1.61 9.93
CA LEU A 60 -2.32 -0.39 9.17
C LEU A 60 -1.52 -0.30 7.87
N LYS A 61 -0.20 -0.56 7.92
CA LYS A 61 0.66 -0.55 6.73
C LYS A 61 0.26 -1.64 5.72
N PHE A 62 -0.11 -2.83 6.20
CA PHE A 62 -0.58 -3.93 5.36
C PHE A 62 -1.90 -3.60 4.66
N GLN A 63 -2.86 -3.03 5.41
CA GLN A 63 -4.13 -2.55 4.86
C GLN A 63 -3.89 -1.44 3.83
N ALA A 64 -2.98 -0.50 4.11
CA ALA A 64 -2.62 0.58 3.20
C ALA A 64 -1.99 0.07 1.90
N VAL A 65 -1.07 -0.89 1.98
CA VAL A 65 -0.46 -1.53 0.80
C VAL A 65 -1.51 -2.30 -0.03
N SER A 66 -2.40 -3.03 0.63
CA SER A 66 -3.48 -3.79 -0.03
C SER A 66 -4.47 -2.86 -0.73
N ALA A 67 -4.89 -1.80 -0.07
CA ALA A 67 -5.81 -0.81 -0.63
C ALA A 67 -5.16 -0.04 -1.78
N ALA A 68 -3.87 0.31 -1.66
CA ALA A 68 -3.12 0.93 -2.73
C ALA A 68 -3.05 0.03 -3.97
N TYR A 69 -2.81 -1.26 -3.76
CA TYR A 69 -2.74 -2.24 -4.83
C TYR A 69 -4.08 -2.41 -5.54
N GLN A 70 -5.20 -2.47 -4.80
CA GLN A 70 -6.54 -2.54 -5.40
C GLN A 70 -6.83 -1.35 -6.31
N VAL A 71 -6.50 -0.13 -5.88
CA VAL A 71 -6.71 1.08 -6.69
C VAL A 71 -5.82 1.08 -7.94
N LEU A 72 -4.56 0.67 -7.83
CA LEU A 72 -3.64 0.68 -8.98
C LEU A 72 -3.84 -0.49 -9.94
N MET A 73 -4.37 -1.63 -9.46
CA MET A 73 -4.67 -2.80 -10.27
C MET A 73 -5.94 -2.58 -11.13
N ASP A 74 -6.92 -1.84 -10.60
CA ASP A 74 -8.13 -1.51 -11.34
C ASP A 74 -7.86 -0.31 -12.26
N VAL A 75 -7.97 -0.53 -13.57
CA VAL A 75 -7.73 0.48 -14.60
C VAL A 75 -8.65 1.70 -14.42
N LYS A 76 -9.91 1.50 -14.01
CA LYS A 76 -10.84 2.61 -13.74
C LYS A 76 -10.37 3.42 -12.54
N MET A 77 -10.07 2.75 -11.44
CA MET A 77 -9.66 3.42 -10.20
C MET A 77 -8.31 4.11 -10.35
N ARG A 78 -7.37 3.50 -11.09
CA ARG A 78 -6.08 4.09 -11.47
C ARG A 78 -6.28 5.33 -12.33
N SER A 79 -7.14 5.27 -13.34
CA SER A 79 -7.45 6.43 -14.18
C SER A 79 -8.05 7.59 -13.37
N VAL A 80 -8.99 7.29 -12.47
CA VAL A 80 -9.56 8.30 -11.55
C VAL A 80 -8.47 8.88 -10.65
N TYR A 81 -7.58 8.06 -10.09
CA TYR A 81 -6.48 8.52 -9.27
C TYR A 81 -5.49 9.39 -10.04
N ASP A 82 -5.08 8.96 -11.22
CA ASP A 82 -4.16 9.69 -12.09
C ASP A 82 -4.80 11.00 -12.60
N ALA A 83 -6.12 11.05 -12.78
CA ALA A 83 -6.88 12.25 -13.15
C ALA A 83 -7.13 13.21 -11.96
N THR A 84 -7.17 12.69 -10.73
CA THR A 84 -7.28 13.49 -9.50
C THR A 84 -5.90 13.98 -9.00
N GLY A 85 -4.83 13.57 -9.68
CA GLY A 85 -3.43 13.76 -9.31
C GLY A 85 -3.00 15.21 -9.12
#